data_AF-W1XPA4-F1
#
_entry.id   AF-W1XPA4-F1
#
_cell.length_a   1.000
_cell.length_b   1.000
_cell.length_c   1.000
_cell.angle_alpha   90.00
_cell.angle_beta   90.00
_cell.angle_gamma   90.00
#
_symmetry.space_group_name_H-M   'P 1'
#
loop_
_entity.id
_entity.type
_entity.pdbx_description
1 polymer ?
#
loop_
_entity_poly.entity_id
_entity_poly.type
_entity_poly.pdbx_seq_one_letter_code
_entity_poly.pdbx_strand_id
1 'polypeptide(L)'
;IHDENGKAPLLSVFGGKLTTYRKLAEHALEKLTPYYQGIGPAWTKESVLPGGAIEGDCDDYAARLRRRYPFLTESLARHYARTYGSNS
;
A
#
# COMPACT_ATOMS: atom_id res chain seq x y z
N ILE A 1 -6.05 -24.37 0.35
CA ILE A 1 -6.95 -23.96 1.44
C ILE A 1 -7.36 -25.24 2.12
N HIS A 2 -7.21 -25.31 3.44
CA HIS A 2 -7.80 -26.39 4.22
C HIS A 2 -9.09 -25.86 4.82
N ASP A 3 -10.19 -26.60 4.74
CA ASP A 3 -11.44 -26.21 5.39
C ASP A 3 -12.16 -27.44 5.98
N GLU A 4 -13.02 -27.18 6.97
CA GLU A 4 -14.04 -28.13 7.41
C GLU A 4 -15.37 -27.76 6.76
N ASN A 5 -15.80 -28.56 5.79
CA ASN A 5 -17.07 -28.44 5.06
C ASN A 5 -17.35 -27.03 4.50
N GLY A 6 -16.32 -26.33 4.02
CA GLY A 6 -16.47 -25.00 3.41
C GLY A 6 -16.76 -23.86 4.38
N LYS A 7 -16.61 -24.03 5.70
CA LYS A 7 -17.01 -23.02 6.71
C LYS A 7 -15.86 -22.30 7.40
N ALA A 8 -14.69 -22.90 7.49
CA ALA A 8 -13.54 -22.34 8.18
C ALA A 8 -12.27 -22.47 7.32
N PRO A 9 -12.05 -21.56 6.35
CA PRO A 9 -10.90 -21.64 5.45
C PRO A 9 -9.60 -21.26 6.17
N LEU A 10 -8.60 -22.11 6.07
CA LEU A 10 -7.20 -21.82 6.41
C LEU A 10 -6.40 -21.61 5.12
N LEU A 11 -5.82 -20.41 4.99
CA LEU A 11 -4.88 -20.05 3.92
C LEU A 11 -3.49 -19.81 4.52
N SER A 12 -2.54 -20.65 4.12
CA SER A 12 -1.13 -20.53 4.52
C SER A 12 -0.30 -19.99 3.35
N VAL A 13 0.61 -19.05 3.65
CA VAL A 13 1.54 -18.46 2.67
C VAL A 13 2.93 -19.05 2.90
N PHE A 14 3.52 -19.63 1.84
CA PHE A 14 4.88 -20.14 1.86
C PHE A 14 5.73 -19.36 0.86
N GLY A 15 6.72 -18.63 1.35
CA GLY A 15 7.52 -17.70 0.54
C GLY A 15 6.77 -16.40 0.21
N GLY A 16 7.19 -15.74 -0.87
CA GLY A 16 6.65 -14.44 -1.30
C GLY A 16 7.69 -13.33 -1.16
N LYS A 17 8.18 -12.82 -2.29
CA LYS A 17 9.15 -11.70 -2.31
C LYS A 17 8.42 -10.37 -2.09
N LEU A 18 9.13 -9.39 -1.55
CA LEU A 18 8.64 -8.01 -1.45
C LEU A 18 8.19 -7.46 -2.80
N THR A 19 8.85 -7.82 -3.91
CA THR A 19 8.46 -7.39 -5.26
C THR A 19 7.13 -7.98 -5.75
N THR A 20 6.65 -9.06 -5.12
CA THR A 20 5.44 -9.79 -5.53
C THR A 20 4.28 -9.68 -4.54
N TYR A 21 4.46 -8.99 -3.42
CA TYR A 21 3.52 -9.00 -2.29
C TYR A 21 2.08 -8.61 -2.70
N ARG A 22 1.92 -7.59 -3.54
CA ARG A 22 0.61 -7.10 -3.99
C ARG A 22 -0.16 -8.18 -4.76
N LYS A 23 0.50 -8.83 -5.72
CA LYS A 23 -0.11 -9.90 -6.52
C LYS A 23 -0.39 -11.15 -5.69
N LEU A 24 0.48 -11.45 -4.71
CA LEU A 24 0.28 -12.54 -3.77
C LEU A 24 -0.97 -12.29 -2.91
N ALA A 25 -1.15 -11.07 -2.40
CA ALA A 25 -2.32 -10.68 -1.63
C ALA A 25 -3.62 -10.75 -2.45
N GLU A 26 -3.61 -10.26 -3.70
CA GLU A 26 -4.75 -10.39 -4.62
C GLU A 26 -5.15 -11.86 -4.82
N HIS A 27 -4.18 -12.74 -5.13
CA HIS A 27 -4.44 -14.17 -5.33
C HIS A 27 -4.89 -14.88 -4.03
N ALA A 28 -4.43 -14.43 -2.87
CA ALA A 28 -4.91 -14.94 -1.59
C ALA A 28 -6.38 -14.59 -1.36
N LEU A 29 -6.81 -13.36 -1.67
CA LEU A 29 -8.22 -12.99 -1.56
C LEU A 29 -9.09 -13.69 -2.61
N GLU A 30 -8.61 -13.86 -3.85
CA GLU A 30 -9.33 -14.65 -4.86
C GLU A 30 -9.65 -16.07 -4.38
N LYS A 31 -8.71 -16.70 -3.66
CA LYS A 31 -8.92 -18.01 -3.03
C LYS A 31 -9.96 -17.98 -1.91
N LEU A 32 -10.05 -16.87 -1.18
CA LEU A 32 -10.99 -16.68 -0.07
C LEU A 32 -12.37 -16.19 -0.52
N THR A 33 -12.50 -15.65 -1.73
CA THR A 33 -13.76 -15.13 -2.29
C THR A 33 -14.98 -16.03 -2.09
N PRO A 34 -14.90 -17.37 -2.31
CA PRO A 34 -16.06 -18.25 -2.14
C PRO A 34 -16.63 -18.30 -0.71
N TYR A 35 -15.83 -17.94 0.30
CA TYR A 35 -16.21 -18.02 1.72
C TYR A 35 -16.84 -16.73 2.24
N TYR A 36 -16.81 -15.62 1.48
CA TYR A 36 -17.32 -14.32 1.89
C TYR A 36 -18.38 -13.81 0.92
N GLN A 37 -19.64 -13.88 1.32
CA GLN A 37 -20.74 -13.34 0.52
C GLN A 37 -20.66 -11.82 0.43
N GLY A 38 -20.69 -11.27 -0.79
CA GLY A 38 -20.64 -9.83 -1.03
C GLY A 38 -19.23 -9.21 -0.96
N ILE A 39 -18.17 -10.03 -1.00
CA ILE A 39 -16.81 -9.52 -1.11
C ILE A 39 -16.62 -8.72 -2.41
N GLY A 40 -15.91 -7.59 -2.31
CA GLY A 40 -15.61 -6.72 -3.45
C GLY A 40 -14.54 -7.30 -4.39
N PRO A 41 -14.44 -6.76 -5.63
CA PRO A 41 -13.40 -7.15 -6.57
C PRO A 41 -12.01 -6.64 -6.14
N ALA A 42 -10.96 -7.13 -6.82
CA ALA A 42 -9.61 -6.62 -6.63
C ALA A 42 -9.53 -5.12 -6.99
N TRP A 43 -8.83 -4.35 -6.16
CA TRP A 43 -8.75 -2.88 -6.29
C TRP A 43 -7.35 -2.30 -6.05
N THR A 44 -6.39 -3.11 -5.58
CA THR A 44 -5.11 -2.61 -5.08
C THR A 44 -4.18 -2.09 -6.17
N LYS A 45 -4.38 -2.50 -7.42
CA LYS A 45 -3.55 -2.10 -8.56
C LYS A 45 -3.70 -0.61 -8.89
N GLU A 46 -4.89 -0.06 -8.70
CA GLU A 46 -5.21 1.34 -8.99
C GLU A 46 -5.10 2.23 -7.74
N SER A 47 -4.80 1.64 -6.58
CA SER A 47 -4.68 2.34 -5.32
C SER A 47 -3.31 3.01 -5.14
N VAL A 48 -3.31 4.14 -4.44
CA VAL A 48 -2.10 4.78 -3.93
C VAL A 48 -2.00 4.47 -2.45
N LEU A 49 -0.86 3.95 -1.99
CA LEU A 49 -0.65 3.66 -0.58
C LEU A 49 -0.62 4.96 0.25
N PRO A 50 -0.98 4.91 1.54
CA PRO A 50 -0.90 6.05 2.43
C PRO A 50 0.49 6.71 2.39
N GLY A 51 0.53 8.04 2.35
CA GLY A 51 1.76 8.83 2.18
C GLY A 51 2.25 8.94 0.71
N GLY A 52 1.77 8.08 -0.20
CA GLY A 52 2.16 8.10 -1.61
C GLY A 52 1.43 9.12 -2.47
N ALA A 53 0.45 9.86 -1.92
CA ALA A 53 -0.32 10.86 -2.65
C ALA A 53 0.44 12.19 -2.82
N ILE A 54 1.65 12.10 -3.38
CA ILE A 54 2.48 13.23 -3.74
C ILE A 54 2.40 13.45 -5.25
N GLU A 55 2.42 14.70 -5.69
CA GLU A 55 2.49 15.03 -7.12
C GLU A 55 3.96 15.21 -7.49
N GLY A 56 4.37 14.65 -8.63
CA GLY A 56 5.77 14.62 -9.04
C GLY A 56 6.57 13.57 -8.28
N ASP A 57 7.89 13.75 -8.22
CA ASP A 57 8.76 12.91 -7.41
C ASP A 57 8.93 13.44 -5.98
N CYS A 58 9.72 12.74 -5.17
CA CYS A 58 9.99 13.13 -3.79
C CYS A 58 10.72 14.48 -3.68
N ASP A 59 11.52 14.85 -4.68
CA ASP A 59 12.33 16.07 -4.65
C ASP A 59 11.46 17.29 -5.04
N ASP A 60 10.54 17.13 -5.99
CA ASP A 60 9.47 18.10 -6.30
C ASP A 60 8.59 18.34 -5.07
N TYR A 61 8.18 17.25 -4.41
CA TYR A 61 7.36 17.35 -3.20
C TYR A 61 8.11 18.03 -2.06
N ALA A 62 9.40 17.75 -1.87
CA ALA A 62 10.23 18.44 -0.88
C ALA A 62 10.31 19.95 -1.14
N ALA A 63 10.44 20.36 -2.42
CA ALA A 63 10.43 21.78 -2.79
C ALA A 63 9.09 22.45 -2.46
N ARG A 64 7.96 21.76 -2.75
CA ARG A 64 6.62 22.23 -2.37
C ARG A 64 6.47 22.32 -0.85
N LEU A 65 7.00 21.35 -0.11
CA LEU A 65 6.95 21.32 1.35
C LEU A 65 7.68 22.53 1.95
N ARG A 66 8.85 22.90 1.42
CA ARG A 66 9.59 24.11 1.82
C ARG A 66 8.86 25.40 1.48
N ARG A 67 8.19 25.46 0.32
CA ARG A 67 7.36 26.63 -0.05
C ARG A 67 6.18 26.79 0.90
N ARG A 68 5.56 25.69 1.31
CA ARG A 68 4.42 25.67 2.24
C ARG A 68 4.86 25.95 3.69
N TYR A 69 6.00 25.43 4.09
CA TYR A 69 6.56 25.53 5.44
C TYR A 69 7.99 26.11 5.38
N PRO A 70 8.14 27.45 5.28
CA PRO A 70 9.44 28.10 5.07
C PRO A 70 10.46 27.89 6.20
N PHE A 71 10.00 27.48 7.38
CA PHE A 71 10.86 27.15 8.52
C PHE A 71 11.60 25.81 8.34
N LEU A 72 11.17 24.96 7.39
CA LEU A 72 11.84 23.70 7.11
C LEU A 72 13.17 23.93 6.39
N THR A 73 14.23 23.37 6.96
CA THR A 73 15.50 23.25 6.25
C THR A 73 15.35 22.33 5.04
N GLU A 74 16.29 22.43 4.09
CA GLU A 74 16.28 21.57 2.91
C GLU A 74 16.35 20.08 3.26
N SER A 75 17.24 19.73 4.19
CA SER A 75 17.43 18.36 4.64
C SER A 75 16.18 17.79 5.31
N LEU A 76 15.50 18.61 6.12
CA LEU A 76 14.30 18.18 6.83
C LEU A 76 13.12 18.01 5.86
N ALA A 77 12.95 18.93 4.91
CA ALA A 77 11.90 18.79 3.91
C ALA A 77 12.11 17.55 3.02
N ARG A 78 13.36 17.25 2.63
CA ARG A 78 13.70 16.02 1.90
C ARG A 78 13.44 14.77 2.75
N HIS A 79 13.77 14.81 4.04
CA HIS A 79 13.48 13.72 4.96
C HIS A 79 11.99 13.44 5.04
N TYR A 80 11.16 14.47 5.26
CA TYR A 80 9.72 14.31 5.34
C TYR A 80 9.11 13.80 4.03
N ALA A 81 9.53 14.35 2.89
CA ALA A 81 9.07 13.89 1.59
C ALA A 81 9.38 12.39 1.34
N ARG A 82 10.55 11.90 1.75
CA ARG A 82 10.97 10.50 1.51
C ARG A 82 10.46 9.51 2.55
N THR A 83 10.04 9.96 3.72
CA THR A 83 9.61 9.08 4.83
C THR A 83 8.10 9.12 5.04
N TYR A 84 7.49 10.30 5.00
CA TYR A 84 6.07 10.50 5.30
C TYR A 84 5.24 10.87 4.06
N GLY A 85 5.87 11.48 3.05
CA GLY A 85 5.21 11.89 1.82
C GLY A 85 4.03 12.80 2.09
N SER A 86 2.85 12.48 1.57
CA SER A 86 1.62 13.29 1.74
C SER A 86 1.10 13.40 3.19
N ASN A 87 1.70 12.65 4.13
CA ASN A 87 1.41 12.76 5.56
C ASN A 87 2.34 13.75 6.30
N SER A 88 3.13 14.54 5.57
CA SER A 88 3.99 15.61 6.08
C SER A 88 3.24 16.94 6.18
#